data_AF-A0A658IDJ9-F1
#
_entry.id   AF-A0A658IDJ9-F1
#
_cell.length_a   1.000
_cell.length_b   1.000
_cell.length_c   1.000
_cell.angle_alpha   90.00
_cell.angle_beta   90.00
_cell.angle_gamma   90.00
#
_symmetry.space_group_name_H-M   'P 1'
#
loop_
_entity.id
_entity.type
_entity.pdbx_description
1 polymer ?
#
loop_
_entity_poly.entity_id
_entity_poly.type
_entity_poly.pdbx_seq_one_letter_code
_entity_poly.pdbx_strand_id
1 'polypeptide(L)'
;MLEHGPLIKRLLTGEFICRINDPDAYRHLQDESTLQAIDNYLRPLNYRIVSNETQAVYYAGFCEMNRDARSQLMNQFKDIISSLLPLLEWLQLIQETQGRESTLTAGDYIRLSEIITRVEDNQSLQQRLNQLCSDRFFNCKSDSIDLQLKQIFRRLKEHGYVRQPNAGQQ
;
A
#
# COMPACT_ATOMS: atom_id res chain seq x y z
N MET A 1 -18.29 -3.65 29.66
CA MET A 1 -18.11 -2.93 28.38
C MET A 1 -16.65 -3.09 27.97
N LEU A 2 -16.36 -3.38 26.71
CA LEU A 2 -14.98 -3.45 26.19
C LEU A 2 -14.39 -2.04 26.16
N GLU A 3 -13.80 -1.62 27.28
CA GLU A 3 -13.21 -0.29 27.48
C GLU A 3 -12.20 0.08 26.38
N HIS A 4 -11.52 -0.91 25.80
CA HIS A 4 -10.53 -0.73 24.72
C HIS A 4 -11.00 -1.27 23.36
N GLY A 5 -12.30 -1.55 23.19
CA GLY A 5 -12.85 -2.20 21.99
C GLY A 5 -12.44 -1.58 20.65
N PRO A 6 -12.50 -0.24 20.47
CA PRO A 6 -12.07 0.41 19.24
C PRO A 6 -10.58 0.21 18.94
N LEU A 7 -9.72 0.30 19.95
CA LEU A 7 -8.27 0.14 19.81
C LEU A 7 -7.91 -1.32 19.48
N ILE A 8 -8.54 -2.28 20.16
CA ILE A 8 -8.39 -3.71 19.87
C ILE A 8 -8.77 -4.03 18.42
N LYS A 9 -9.90 -3.48 17.94
CA LYS A 9 -10.36 -3.71 16.57
C LYS A 9 -9.32 -3.24 15.55
N ARG A 10 -8.72 -2.06 15.76
CA ARG A 10 -7.69 -1.49 14.89
C ARG A 10 -6.40 -2.32 14.89
N LEU A 11 -5.97 -2.76 16.07
CA LEU A 11 -4.81 -3.65 16.21
C LEU A 11 -5.04 -4.98 15.48
N LEU A 12 -6.22 -5.59 15.61
CA LEU A 12 -6.58 -6.84 14.93
C LEU A 12 -6.73 -6.68 13.41
N THR A 13 -7.00 -5.47 12.90
CA THR A 13 -6.96 -5.18 11.46
C THR A 13 -5.53 -4.96 10.92
N GLY A 14 -4.50 -5.07 11.78
CA GLY A 14 -3.10 -4.92 11.40
C GLY A 14 -2.61 -3.47 11.37
N GLU A 15 -3.33 -2.54 12.00
CA GLU A 15 -2.86 -1.15 12.07
C GLU A 15 -1.65 -1.01 13.01
N PHE A 16 -0.75 -0.10 12.61
CA PHE A 16 0.36 0.36 13.43
C PHE A 16 -0.03 1.63 14.18
N ILE A 17 0.14 1.62 15.49
CA ILE A 17 -0.18 2.72 16.39
C ILE A 17 1.14 3.39 16.81
N CYS A 18 1.33 4.64 16.41
CA CYS A 18 2.54 5.41 16.73
C CYS A 18 2.17 6.87 17.03
N ARG A 19 3.13 7.62 17.57
CA ARG A 19 2.98 9.05 17.91
C ARG A 19 2.49 9.94 16.77
N ILE A 20 2.66 9.52 15.52
CA ILE A 20 2.25 10.28 14.33
C ILE A 20 0.82 9.93 13.92
N ASN A 21 0.50 8.63 13.82
CA ASN A 21 -0.79 8.16 13.33
C ASN A 21 -1.90 8.36 14.37
N ASP A 22 -1.58 8.12 15.65
CA ASP A 22 -2.52 8.30 16.76
C ASP A 22 -1.77 8.55 18.09
N PRO A 23 -1.54 9.82 18.45
CA PRO A 23 -0.82 10.19 19.68
C PRO A 23 -1.53 9.74 20.96
N ASP A 24 -2.85 9.68 20.96
CA ASP A 24 -3.65 9.38 22.14
C ASP A 24 -3.63 7.87 22.41
N ALA A 25 -3.94 7.06 21.40
CA ALA A 25 -3.84 5.61 21.50
C ALA A 25 -2.41 5.16 21.78
N TYR A 26 -1.41 5.83 21.20
CA TYR A 26 -0.01 5.54 21.52
C TYR A 26 0.30 5.79 22.99
N ARG A 27 -0.08 6.94 23.55
CA ARG A 27 0.10 7.23 24.99
C ARG A 27 -0.66 6.23 25.86
N HIS A 28 -1.85 5.82 25.44
CA HIS A 28 -2.67 4.83 26.14
C HIS A 28 -1.98 3.47 26.19
N LEU A 29 -1.34 3.03 25.09
CA LEU A 29 -0.57 1.78 25.02
C LEU A 29 0.77 1.84 25.77
N GLN A 30 1.22 3.01 26.21
CA GLN A 30 2.39 3.14 27.08
C GLN A 30 2.06 2.82 28.55
N ASP A 31 0.79 2.87 28.94
CA ASP A 31 0.36 2.46 30.27
C ASP A 31 0.38 0.93 30.39
N GLU A 32 1.16 0.41 31.33
CA GLU A 32 1.33 -1.03 31.55
C GLU A 32 0.00 -1.71 31.90
N SER A 33 -0.88 -1.04 32.66
CA SER A 33 -2.16 -1.61 33.07
C SER A 33 -3.10 -1.81 31.88
N THR A 34 -3.15 -0.81 30.99
CA THR A 34 -3.86 -0.86 29.73
C THR A 34 -3.30 -1.93 28.81
N LEU A 35 -1.97 -1.97 28.65
CA LEU A 35 -1.30 -2.94 27.79
C LEU A 35 -1.62 -4.37 28.25
N GLN A 36 -1.52 -4.62 29.56
CA GLN A 36 -1.85 -5.92 30.15
C GLN A 36 -3.33 -6.29 29.95
N ALA A 37 -4.25 -5.33 30.12
CA ALA A 37 -5.67 -5.56 29.91
C ALA A 37 -5.99 -5.93 28.45
N ILE A 38 -5.38 -5.25 27.50
CA ILE A 38 -5.54 -5.55 26.07
C ILE A 38 -4.89 -6.90 25.73
N ASP A 39 -3.68 -7.17 26.21
CA ASP A 39 -2.99 -8.45 25.98
C ASP A 39 -3.79 -9.64 26.51
N ASN A 40 -4.39 -9.52 27.69
CA ASN A 40 -5.25 -10.55 28.26
C ASN A 40 -6.45 -10.87 27.36
N TYR A 41 -6.99 -9.87 26.65
CA TYR A 41 -8.07 -10.06 25.70
C TYR A 41 -7.60 -10.66 24.36
N LEU A 42 -6.40 -10.29 23.90
CA LEU A 42 -5.84 -10.76 22.64
C LEU A 42 -5.28 -12.20 22.72
N ARG A 43 -4.82 -12.62 23.90
CA ARG A 43 -4.14 -13.91 24.10
C ARG A 43 -4.97 -15.12 23.65
N PRO A 44 -6.28 -15.23 23.97
CA PRO A 44 -7.13 -16.32 23.48
C PRO A 44 -7.26 -16.36 21.95
N LEU A 45 -7.01 -15.24 21.27
CA LEU A 45 -7.03 -15.12 19.81
C LEU A 45 -5.65 -15.38 19.18
N ASN A 46 -4.66 -15.84 19.96
CA ASN A 46 -3.26 -15.99 19.57
C ASN A 46 -2.58 -14.67 19.16
N TYR A 47 -3.03 -13.54 19.71
CA TYR A 47 -2.40 -12.23 19.51
C TYR A 47 -1.84 -11.65 20.82
N ARG A 48 -0.87 -10.76 20.67
CA ARG A 48 -0.31 -9.89 21.72
C ARG A 48 0.07 -8.55 21.12
N ILE A 49 0.18 -7.52 21.94
CA ILE A 49 0.78 -6.25 21.55
C ILE A 49 2.30 -6.47 21.45
N VAL A 50 2.86 -6.01 20.34
CA VAL A 50 4.29 -5.99 20.08
C VAL A 50 4.70 -4.57 19.78
N SER A 51 5.93 -4.25 20.13
CA SER A 51 6.57 -2.99 19.81
C SER A 51 7.93 -3.24 19.16
N ASN A 52 8.44 -2.25 18.41
CA ASN A 52 9.82 -2.25 17.98
C ASN A 52 10.79 -1.92 19.14
N GLU A 53 12.09 -2.09 18.91
CA GLU A 53 13.15 -1.88 19.92
C GLU A 53 13.13 -0.49 20.55
N THR A 54 12.76 0.54 19.78
CA THR A 54 12.72 1.94 20.24
C THR A 54 11.39 2.36 20.84
N GLN A 55 10.42 1.44 20.98
CA GLN A 55 9.06 1.75 21.42
C GLN A 55 8.35 2.87 20.64
N ALA A 56 8.72 3.03 19.37
CA ALA A 56 8.16 4.06 18.51
C ALA A 56 6.80 3.67 17.92
N VAL A 57 6.45 2.38 17.94
CA VAL A 57 5.23 1.85 17.33
C VAL A 57 4.74 0.60 18.05
N TYR A 58 3.43 0.48 18.22
CA TYR A 58 2.74 -0.70 18.70
C TYR A 58 1.89 -1.33 17.58
N TYR A 59 1.82 -2.65 17.56
CA TYR A 59 1.03 -3.43 16.59
C TYR A 59 0.65 -4.79 17.19
N ALA A 60 -0.35 -5.48 16.62
CA ALA A 60 -0.67 -6.84 17.02
C ALA A 60 0.31 -7.84 16.37
N GLY A 61 0.94 -8.67 17.18
CA GLY A 61 1.76 -9.80 16.73
C GLY A 61 1.21 -11.13 17.26
N PHE A 62 1.61 -12.24 16.64
CA PHE A 62 1.20 -13.55 17.11
C PHE A 62 1.95 -13.96 18.39
N CYS A 63 1.26 -14.61 19.33
CA CYS A 63 1.90 -15.23 20.49
C CYS A 63 2.74 -16.44 20.08
N GLU A 64 2.14 -17.33 19.28
CA GLU A 64 2.77 -18.52 18.73
C GLU A 64 2.66 -18.55 17.21
N MET A 65 3.77 -18.86 16.55
CA MET A 65 3.82 -19.02 15.10
C MET A 65 3.41 -20.44 14.71
N ASN A 66 2.11 -20.71 14.74
CA ASN A 66 1.55 -21.98 14.27
C ASN A 66 1.34 -21.98 12.74
N ARG A 67 0.91 -23.12 12.19
CA ARG A 67 0.71 -23.28 10.73
C ARG A 67 -0.30 -22.28 10.17
N ASP A 68 -1.37 -22.00 10.90
CA ASP A 68 -2.43 -21.08 10.48
C ASP A 68 -1.97 -19.62 10.52
N ALA A 69 -1.28 -19.20 11.59
CA ALA A 69 -0.68 -17.87 11.73
C ALA A 69 0.35 -17.63 10.61
N ARG A 70 1.20 -18.62 10.32
CA ARG A 70 2.15 -18.54 9.19
C ARG A 70 1.42 -18.40 7.86
N SER A 71 0.34 -19.14 7.65
CA SER A 71 -0.48 -19.05 6.44
C SER A 71 -1.11 -17.65 6.30
N GLN A 72 -1.68 -17.12 7.38
CA GLN A 72 -2.28 -15.77 7.41
C GLN A 72 -1.24 -14.68 7.11
N LEU A 73 -0.07 -14.71 7.75
CA LEU A 73 1.02 -13.77 7.48
C LEU A 73 1.53 -13.88 6.05
N MET A 74 1.68 -15.10 5.52
CA MET A 74 2.08 -15.27 4.12
C MET A 74 1.04 -14.72 3.17
N ASN A 75 -0.25 -14.84 3.47
CA ASN A 75 -1.32 -14.26 2.66
C ASN A 75 -1.28 -12.73 2.71
N GLN A 76 -1.16 -12.13 3.89
CA GLN A 76 -1.00 -10.68 4.02
C GLN A 76 0.24 -10.16 3.27
N PHE A 77 1.36 -10.86 3.40
CA PHE A 77 2.58 -10.51 2.65
C PHE A 77 2.37 -10.61 1.13
N LYS A 78 1.73 -11.69 0.66
CA LYS A 78 1.38 -11.83 -0.75
C LYS A 78 0.45 -10.72 -1.23
N ASP A 79 -0.54 -10.33 -0.44
CA ASP A 79 -1.46 -9.25 -0.78
C ASP A 79 -0.68 -7.92 -0.92
N ILE A 80 0.19 -7.60 0.04
CA ILE A 80 1.05 -6.41 -0.02
C ILE A 80 1.93 -6.44 -1.28
N ILE A 81 2.68 -7.52 -1.49
CA ILE A 81 3.55 -7.65 -2.66
C ILE A 81 2.74 -7.58 -3.97
N SER A 82 1.57 -8.21 -4.03
CA SER A 82 0.70 -8.15 -5.21
C SER A 82 0.20 -6.73 -5.52
N SER A 83 0.08 -5.87 -4.51
CA SER A 83 -0.28 -4.46 -4.70
C SER A 83 0.91 -3.60 -5.12
N LEU A 84 2.14 -3.98 -4.76
CA LEU A 84 3.35 -3.23 -5.06
C LEU A 84 3.98 -3.59 -6.41
N LEU A 85 3.89 -4.85 -6.85
CA LEU A 85 4.46 -5.30 -8.12
C LEU A 85 3.95 -4.50 -9.34
N PRO A 86 2.64 -4.22 -9.48
CA PRO A 86 2.12 -3.40 -10.58
C PRO A 86 2.67 -1.97 -10.53
N LEU A 87 2.90 -1.41 -9.34
CA LEU A 87 3.50 -0.08 -9.21
C LEU A 87 4.96 -0.08 -9.66
N LEU A 88 5.73 -1.11 -9.32
CA LEU A 88 7.11 -1.24 -9.77
C LEU A 88 7.19 -1.39 -11.30
N GLU A 89 6.34 -2.23 -11.87
CA GLU A 89 6.23 -2.41 -13.32
C GLU A 89 5.85 -1.10 -14.02
N TRP A 90 4.92 -0.34 -13.46
CA TRP A 90 4.58 1.00 -13.95
C TRP A 90 5.80 1.94 -13.97
N LEU A 91 6.58 1.99 -12.88
CA LEU A 91 7.76 2.85 -12.81
C LEU A 91 8.79 2.49 -13.88
N GLN A 92 9.02 1.19 -14.11
CA GLN A 92 9.93 0.70 -15.14
C GLN A 92 9.42 1.05 -16.54
N LEU A 93 8.13 0.83 -16.81
CA LEU A 93 7.51 1.18 -18.09
C LEU A 93 7.67 2.68 -18.39
N ILE A 94 7.42 3.56 -17.42
CA ILE A 94 7.62 5.00 -17.62
C ILE A 94 9.09 5.34 -17.86
N GLN A 95 10.01 4.77 -17.09
CA GLN A 95 11.45 5.00 -17.26
C GLN A 95 11.90 4.67 -18.70
N GLU A 96 11.45 3.54 -19.24
CA GLU A 96 11.75 3.12 -20.61
C GLU A 96 11.13 4.04 -21.66
N THR A 97 9.87 4.48 -21.48
CA THR A 97 9.23 5.41 -22.43
C THR A 97 9.95 6.75 -22.49
N GLN A 98 10.51 7.22 -21.37
CA GLN A 98 11.19 8.51 -21.29
C GLN A 98 12.68 8.43 -21.65
N GLY A 99 13.22 7.23 -21.86
CA GLY A 99 14.65 7.01 -22.13
C GLY A 99 15.56 7.51 -21.00
N ARG A 100 15.07 7.51 -19.75
CA ARG A 100 15.84 7.99 -18.60
C ARG A 100 16.77 6.91 -18.09
N GLU A 101 18.04 7.27 -17.85
CA GLU A 101 18.99 6.39 -17.17
C GLU A 101 18.67 6.20 -15.69
N SER A 102 17.97 7.16 -15.06
CA SER A 102 17.54 7.12 -13.67
C SER A 102 16.07 6.74 -13.51
N THR A 103 15.76 6.08 -12.38
CA THR A 103 14.39 5.76 -11.97
C THR A 103 13.60 7.03 -11.68
N LEU A 104 12.28 6.96 -11.83
CA LEU A 104 11.38 8.03 -11.39
C LEU A 104 11.53 8.27 -9.88
N THR A 105 11.62 9.54 -9.52
CA THR A 105 11.74 10.03 -8.15
C THR A 105 10.62 11.00 -7.79
N ALA A 106 10.44 11.28 -6.50
CA ALA A 106 9.44 12.23 -6.04
C ALA A 106 9.74 13.63 -6.61
N GLY A 107 8.72 14.24 -7.23
CA GLY A 107 8.83 15.56 -7.88
C GLY A 107 9.01 15.49 -9.39
N ASP A 108 9.26 14.30 -9.96
CA ASP A 108 9.31 14.12 -11.41
C ASP A 108 7.96 14.37 -12.08
N TYR A 109 8.01 15.04 -13.23
CA TYR A 109 6.84 15.24 -14.08
C TYR A 109 6.71 14.09 -15.09
N ILE A 110 5.49 13.57 -15.19
CA ILE A 110 5.13 12.53 -16.16
C ILE A 110 4.17 13.14 -17.18
N ARG A 111 4.53 13.10 -18.46
CA ARG A 111 3.71 13.63 -19.56
C ARG A 111 3.03 12.51 -20.32
N LEU A 112 1.70 12.49 -20.27
CA LEU A 112 0.88 11.43 -20.87
C LEU A 112 1.13 11.27 -22.37
N SER A 113 1.27 12.38 -23.09
CA SER A 113 1.50 12.37 -24.54
C SER A 113 2.79 11.68 -24.94
N GLU A 114 3.88 11.84 -24.16
CA GLU A 114 5.16 11.18 -24.42
C GLU A 114 5.04 9.66 -24.29
N ILE A 115 4.28 9.21 -23.28
CA ILE A 115 4.05 7.79 -23.04
C ILE A 115 3.25 7.19 -24.19
N ILE A 116 2.15 7.84 -24.59
CA ILE A 116 1.28 7.37 -25.69
C ILE A 116 2.10 7.13 -26.94
N THR A 117 2.83 8.15 -27.41
CA THR A 117 3.65 8.05 -28.63
C THR A 117 4.66 6.90 -28.54
N ARG A 118 5.36 6.78 -27.41
CA ARG A 118 6.38 5.75 -27.22
C ARG A 118 5.82 4.34 -27.14
N VAL A 119 4.65 4.18 -26.54
CA VAL A 119 3.95 2.89 -26.47
C VAL A 119 3.39 2.53 -27.84
N GLU A 120 2.80 3.46 -28.59
CA GLU A 120 2.30 3.23 -29.95
C GLU A 120 3.39 2.72 -30.90
N ASP A 121 4.63 3.21 -30.74
CA ASP A 121 5.78 2.82 -31.57
C ASP A 121 6.49 1.53 -31.11
N ASN A 122 6.10 0.93 -29.98
CA ASN A 122 6.82 -0.21 -29.39
C ASN A 122 5.88 -1.32 -28.90
N GLN A 123 5.84 -2.43 -29.66
CA GLN A 123 4.98 -3.58 -29.37
C GLN A 123 5.23 -4.22 -28.00
N SER A 124 6.49 -4.24 -27.51
CA SER A 124 6.82 -4.76 -26.18
C SER A 124 6.18 -3.90 -25.08
N LEU A 125 6.27 -2.57 -25.22
CA LEU A 125 5.65 -1.63 -24.29
C LEU A 125 4.12 -1.72 -24.32
N GLN A 126 3.51 -1.96 -25.48
CA GLN A 126 2.07 -2.20 -25.59
C GLN A 126 1.64 -3.45 -24.82
N GLN A 127 2.37 -4.56 -24.99
CA GLN A 127 2.05 -5.80 -24.28
C GLN A 127 2.16 -5.63 -22.76
N ARG A 128 3.22 -4.96 -22.29
CA ARG A 128 3.40 -4.66 -20.87
C ARG A 128 2.32 -3.73 -20.33
N LEU A 129 1.96 -2.68 -21.08
CA LEU A 129 0.85 -1.79 -20.71
C LEU A 129 -0.48 -2.56 -20.61
N ASN A 130 -0.76 -3.46 -21.55
CA ASN A 130 -1.96 -4.30 -21.52
C ASN A 130 -2.00 -5.22 -20.30
N GLN A 131 -0.88 -5.87 -19.98
CA GLN A 131 -0.76 -6.70 -18.77
C GLN A 131 -0.99 -5.87 -17.51
N LEU A 132 -0.32 -4.71 -17.42
CA LEU A 132 -0.45 -3.80 -16.30
C LEU A 132 -1.87 -3.27 -16.13
N CYS A 133 -2.52 -2.89 -17.23
CA CYS A 133 -3.91 -2.46 -17.30
C CYS A 133 -4.85 -3.54 -16.75
N SER A 134 -4.62 -4.81 -17.10
CA SER A 134 -5.43 -5.95 -16.65
C SER A 134 -5.20 -6.37 -15.19
N ASP A 135 -4.11 -5.90 -14.56
CA ASP A 135 -3.78 -6.25 -13.18
C ASP A 135 -4.88 -5.84 -12.20
N ARG A 136 -5.07 -6.60 -11.13
CA ARG A 136 -6.13 -6.36 -10.13
C ARG A 136 -6.05 -4.97 -9.49
N PHE A 137 -4.85 -4.41 -9.32
CA PHE A 137 -4.64 -3.08 -8.77
C PHE A 137 -5.22 -1.99 -9.67
N PHE A 138 -4.95 -2.06 -10.98
CA PHE A 138 -5.41 -1.06 -11.95
C PHE A 138 -6.85 -1.35 -12.42
N ASN A 139 -7.17 -2.63 -12.66
CA ASN A 139 -8.47 -3.16 -13.06
C ASN A 139 -9.09 -2.34 -14.21
N CYS A 140 -8.27 -2.09 -15.23
CA CYS A 140 -8.64 -1.33 -16.40
C CYS A 140 -9.20 -2.27 -17.47
N LYS A 141 -10.18 -1.79 -18.25
CA LYS A 141 -10.99 -2.63 -19.18
C LYS A 141 -11.00 -2.11 -20.61
N SER A 142 -10.10 -1.18 -20.95
CA SER A 142 -10.09 -0.55 -22.27
C SER A 142 -9.01 -1.16 -23.15
N ASP A 143 -9.27 -1.20 -24.46
CA ASP A 143 -8.32 -1.64 -25.48
C ASP A 143 -7.56 -0.46 -26.13
N SER A 144 -7.93 0.78 -25.80
CA SER A 144 -7.26 1.98 -26.32
C SER A 144 -6.16 2.43 -25.36
N ILE A 145 -4.93 2.61 -25.87
CA ILE A 145 -3.75 3.05 -25.10
C ILE A 145 -4.04 4.33 -24.29
N ASP A 146 -4.68 5.33 -24.91
CA ASP A 146 -5.06 6.59 -24.23
C ASP A 146 -6.00 6.34 -23.05
N LEU A 147 -7.04 5.52 -23.24
CA LEU A 147 -8.01 5.20 -22.18
C LEU A 147 -7.40 4.33 -21.08
N GLN A 148 -6.52 3.39 -21.43
CA GLN A 148 -5.78 2.57 -20.47
C GLN A 148 -4.92 3.44 -19.57
N LEU A 149 -4.10 4.32 -20.15
CA LEU A 149 -3.24 5.21 -19.38
C LEU A 149 -4.07 6.15 -18.50
N LYS A 150 -5.16 6.74 -19.02
CA LYS A 150 -6.07 7.57 -18.20
C LYS A 150 -6.63 6.82 -16.99
N GLN A 151 -7.03 5.56 -17.15
CA GLN A 151 -7.53 4.74 -16.05
C GLN A 151 -6.42 4.38 -15.04
N ILE A 152 -5.21 4.08 -15.51
CA ILE A 152 -4.02 3.87 -14.67
C ILE A 152 -3.70 5.12 -13.84
N PHE A 153 -3.61 6.30 -14.47
CA PHE A 153 -3.35 7.55 -13.77
C PHE A 153 -4.45 7.90 -12.76
N ARG A 154 -5.72 7.60 -13.07
CA ARG A 154 -6.82 7.78 -12.12
C ARG A 154 -6.60 6.91 -10.87
N ARG A 155 -6.27 5.62 -11.05
CA ARG A 155 -5.97 4.70 -9.93
C ARG A 155 -4.77 5.18 -9.11
N LEU A 156 -3.68 5.59 -9.76
CA LEU A 156 -2.51 6.14 -9.06
C LEU A 156 -2.87 7.38 -8.24
N LYS A 157 -3.74 8.25 -8.76
CA LYS A 157 -4.23 9.44 -8.06
C LYS A 157 -5.11 9.09 -6.87
N GLU A 158 -6.03 8.14 -7.02
CA GLU A 158 -6.90 7.63 -5.94
C GLU A 158 -6.08 7.09 -4.76
N HIS A 159 -4.98 6.39 -5.06
CA HIS A 159 -4.05 5.85 -4.06
C HIS A 159 -2.97 6.86 -3.61
N GLY A 160 -2.98 8.10 -4.12
CA GLY A 160 -2.09 9.17 -3.68
C GLY A 160 -0.65 9.12 -4.24
N TYR A 161 -0.36 8.25 -5.21
CA TYR A 161 0.97 8.11 -5.83
C TYR A 161 1.30 9.23 -6.80
N VAL A 162 0.31 9.86 -7.43
CA VAL A 162 0.50 10.97 -8.37
C VAL A 162 -0.48 12.11 -8.10
N ARG A 163 -0.09 13.34 -8.48
CA ARG A 163 -0.95 14.51 -8.43
C ARG A 163 -0.93 15.24 -9.77
N GLN A 164 -2.09 15.74 -10.18
CA GLN A 164 -2.19 16.60 -11.36
C GLN A 164 -1.90 18.04 -10.94
N PRO A 165 -0.85 18.70 -11.48
CA PRO A 165 -0.40 20.01 -11.01
C PRO A 165 -1.47 21.11 -11.13
N ASN A 166 -2.36 21.02 -12.13
CA ASN A 166 -3.29 22.09 -12.51
C ASN A 166 -4.76 21.76 -12.24
N ALA A 167 -5.08 20.89 -11.27
CA ALA A 167 -6.46 20.48 -11.01
C ALA A 167 -7.39 21.59 -10.46
N GLY A 168 -6.86 22.78 -10.14
CA GLY A 168 -7.60 23.91 -9.57
C GLY A 168 -7.78 25.12 -10.48
N GLN A 169 -7.48 25.00 -11.78
CA GLN A 169 -7.79 26.04 -12.77
C GLN A 169 -8.79 25.49 -13.80
N GLN A 170 -10.04 25.36 -13.38
CA GLN A 170 -11.21 25.25 -14.26
C GLN A 170 -12.37 26.00 -13.64
#